data_AF-A0A7H4N7C0-F1
#
_entry.id   AF-A0A7H4N7C0-F1
#
_cell.length_a   1.000
_cell.length_b   1.000
_cell.length_c   1.000
_cell.angle_alpha   90.00
_cell.angle_beta   90.00
_cell.angle_gamma   90.00
#
_symmetry.space_group_name_H-M   'P 1'
#
loop_
_entity.id
_entity.type
_entity.pdbx_description
1 polymer ?
#
loop_
_entity_poly.entity_id
_entity_poly.type
_entity_poly.pdbx_seq_one_letter_code
_entity_poly.pdbx_strand_id
1 'polypeptide(L)'
;MTPAAERRPLLPFAYARAHNVMLLSNGESCEVFCLAATAPQALLEARRVAGMPFSLERLEAEAFEKLLVLSYQRDSAEARRMMADIGNELDLYTLAEELPDTDDLLDSEDDAPIIRLINAMLTEAIKEKASDIHIETYERHLQIRFRVGRRTARNPAPAAPPRRAADLAH
;
A
#
# COMPACT_ATOMS: atom_id res chain seq x y z
N MET A 1 19.90 0.81 17.26
CA MET A 1 18.86 1.14 16.27
C MET A 1 17.87 2.03 16.98
N THR A 2 17.98 3.34 16.77
CA THR A 2 17.12 4.35 17.41
C THR A 2 15.69 4.16 16.88
N PRO A 3 14.65 4.11 17.73
CA PRO A 3 13.29 4.06 17.23
C PRO A 3 13.07 5.28 16.33
N ALA A 4 12.56 5.05 15.12
CA ALA A 4 12.22 6.14 14.21
C ALA A 4 11.18 7.01 14.92
N ALA A 5 11.60 8.18 15.40
CA ALA A 5 10.73 9.09 16.12
C ALA A 5 9.51 9.38 15.25
N GLU A 6 8.32 9.10 15.77
CA GLU A 6 7.07 9.26 15.03
C GLU A 6 6.92 10.71 14.55
N ARG A 7 6.94 10.89 13.23
CA ARG A 7 6.80 12.19 12.59
C ARG A 7 5.33 12.45 12.33
N ARG A 8 4.78 13.52 12.89
CA ARG A 8 3.39 13.93 12.71
C ARG A 8 3.30 15.16 11.82
N PRO A 9 2.37 15.21 10.86
CA PRO A 9 2.14 16.40 10.07
C PRO A 9 1.50 17.51 10.93
N LEU A 10 1.97 18.73 10.76
CA LEU A 10 1.44 19.91 11.46
C LEU A 10 0.57 20.80 10.59
N LEU A 11 0.65 20.64 9.27
CA LEU A 11 -0.19 21.36 8.32
C LEU A 11 -1.39 20.50 7.92
N PRO A 12 -2.54 21.09 7.54
CA PRO A 12 -3.65 20.33 6.97
C PRO A 12 -3.29 19.75 5.59
N PHE A 13 -3.79 18.55 5.27
CA PHE A 13 -3.53 17.87 3.99
C PHE A 13 -3.82 18.75 2.77
N ALA A 14 -4.99 19.39 2.75
CA ALA A 14 -5.41 20.25 1.64
C ALA A 14 -4.43 21.41 1.41
N TYR A 15 -3.91 22.00 2.49
CA TYR A 15 -2.92 23.07 2.41
C TYR A 15 -1.57 22.53 1.90
N ALA A 16 -1.12 21.41 2.45
CA ALA A 16 0.16 20.82 2.10
C ALA A 16 0.24 20.45 0.62
N ARG A 17 -0.84 19.87 0.09
CA ARG A 17 -1.00 19.54 -1.33
C ARG A 17 -1.10 20.78 -2.21
N ALA A 18 -2.01 21.72 -1.89
CA ALA A 18 -2.24 22.90 -2.74
C ALA A 18 -0.99 23.77 -2.89
N HIS A 19 -0.12 23.76 -1.89
CA HIS A 19 1.07 24.60 -1.85
C HIS A 19 2.39 23.84 -2.00
N ASN A 20 2.36 22.52 -2.21
CA ASN A 20 3.55 21.66 -2.35
C ASN A 20 4.55 21.79 -1.20
N VAL A 21 4.04 21.94 0.03
CA VAL A 21 4.84 22.10 1.24
C VAL A 21 4.30 21.18 2.34
N MET A 22 5.19 20.50 3.05
CA MET A 22 4.82 19.65 4.16
C MET A 22 5.70 19.98 5.36
N LEU A 23 5.10 20.00 6.54
CA LEU A 23 5.79 20.23 7.80
C LEU A 23 5.54 19.03 8.70
N LEU A 24 6.61 18.31 9.01
CA LEU A 24 6.60 17.17 9.92
C LEU A 24 7.31 17.55 11.22
N SER A 25 6.77 17.11 12.35
CA SER A 25 7.40 17.27 13.65
C SER A 25 7.48 15.94 14.38
N ASN A 26 8.60 15.70 15.04
CA ASN A 26 8.80 14.59 15.97
C ASN A 26 8.69 15.04 17.45
N GLY A 27 8.23 16.27 17.69
CA GLY A 27 8.14 16.89 19.02
C GLY A 27 9.38 17.67 19.47
N GLU A 28 10.56 17.34 18.96
CA GLU A 28 11.83 18.00 19.32
C GLU A 28 12.39 18.88 18.19
N SER A 29 12.13 18.49 16.94
CA SER A 29 12.56 19.18 15.74
C SER A 29 11.45 19.20 14.69
N CYS A 30 11.51 20.20 13.81
CA CYS A 30 10.64 20.33 12.66
C CYS A 30 11.42 20.11 11.37
N GLU A 31 10.82 19.40 10.43
CA GLU A 31 11.34 19.16 9.09
C GLU A 31 10.32 19.67 8.07
N VAL A 32 10.77 20.53 7.15
CA VAL A 32 9.94 21.04 6.06
C VAL A 32 10.40 20.42 4.75
N PHE A 33 9.47 19.76 4.06
CA PHE A 33 9.68 19.20 2.74
C PHE A 33 8.94 20.05 1.70
N CYS A 34 9.59 20.40 0.60
CA CYS A 34 8.97 21.20 -0.44
C CYS A 34 9.46 20.84 -1.86
N LEU A 35 8.65 21.17 -2.87
CA LEU A 35 9.09 21.10 -4.27
C LEU A 35 9.83 22.36 -4.71
N ALA A 36 10.55 22.29 -5.83
CA ALA A 36 11.18 23.46 -6.44
C ALA A 36 10.19 24.57 -6.81
N ALA A 37 8.95 24.21 -7.14
CA ALA A 37 7.87 25.13 -7.52
C ALA A 37 7.12 25.75 -6.31
N THR A 38 7.54 25.45 -5.08
CA THR A 38 6.85 25.92 -3.86
C THR A 38 6.91 27.44 -3.74
N ALA A 39 5.75 28.06 -3.53
CA ALA A 39 5.67 29.51 -3.36
C ALA A 39 6.35 29.96 -2.05
N PRO A 40 7.10 31.08 -2.05
CA PRO A 40 7.76 31.60 -0.83
C PRO A 40 6.79 31.84 0.34
N GLN A 41 5.55 32.24 0.05
CA GLN A 41 4.51 32.45 1.06
C GLN A 41 4.17 31.16 1.81
N ALA A 42 4.17 30.02 1.11
CA ALA A 42 3.89 28.72 1.70
C ALA A 42 4.98 28.29 2.69
N LEU A 43 6.24 28.58 2.37
CA LEU A 43 7.37 28.34 3.26
C LEU A 43 7.32 29.24 4.51
N LEU A 44 6.88 30.49 4.36
CA LEU A 44 6.68 31.39 5.50
C LEU A 44 5.56 30.89 6.43
N GLU A 45 4.49 30.33 5.88
CA GLU A 45 3.43 29.72 6.69
C GLU A 45 3.91 28.47 7.41
N ALA A 46 4.66 27.59 6.73
CA ALA A 46 5.29 26.44 7.37
C ALA A 46 6.21 26.87 8.53
N ARG A 47 6.99 27.95 8.33
CA ARG A 47 7.80 28.56 9.39
C ARG A 47 6.97 29.10 10.55
N ARG A 48 5.85 29.76 10.26
CA ARG A 48 4.93 30.32 11.26
C ARG A 48 4.34 29.21 12.14
N VAL A 49 3.96 28.10 11.53
CA VAL A 49 3.38 26.93 12.22
C VAL A 49 4.43 26.16 12.99
N ALA A 50 5.64 26.01 12.46
CA ALA A 50 6.72 25.26 13.12
C ALA A 50 7.08 25.85 14.49
N GLY A 51 7.12 27.19 14.63
CA GLY A 51 7.40 27.85 15.92
C GLY A 51 8.81 27.62 16.48
N MET A 52 9.64 26.80 15.83
CA MET A 52 11.01 26.45 16.20
C MET A 52 11.90 26.32 14.95
N PRO A 53 13.24 26.25 15.11
CA PRO A 53 14.13 25.99 13.99
C PRO A 53 13.74 24.69 13.27
N PHE A 54 13.73 24.72 11.94
CA PHE A 54 13.44 23.57 11.10
C PHE A 54 14.53 23.37 10.04
N SER A 55 14.73 22.13 9.63
CA SER A 55 15.47 21.81 8.42
C SER A 55 14.54 21.91 7.21
N LEU A 56 15.06 22.42 6.10
CA LEU A 56 14.35 22.48 4.84
C LEU A 56 14.99 21.51 3.85
N GLU A 57 14.20 20.58 3.34
CA GLU A 57 14.63 19.64 2.32
C GLU A 57 13.78 19.82 1.05
N ARG A 58 14.45 19.88 -0.09
CA ARG A 58 13.77 19.96 -1.39
C ARG A 58 13.70 18.56 -1.99
N LEU A 59 12.49 18.13 -2.31
CA LEU A 59 12.22 16.83 -2.92
C LEU A 59 11.83 16.98 -4.39
N GLU A 60 11.98 15.86 -5.11
CA GLU A 60 11.37 15.68 -6.42
C GLU A 60 9.87 15.37 -6.26
N ALA A 61 9.09 15.66 -7.31
CA ALA A 61 7.63 15.52 -7.30
C ALA A 61 7.18 14.13 -6.82
N GLU A 62 7.79 13.07 -7.37
CA GLU A 62 7.42 11.70 -7.02
C GLU A 62 7.72 11.35 -5.56
N ALA A 63 8.87 11.80 -5.03
CA ALA A 63 9.24 11.54 -3.64
C ALA A 63 8.37 12.34 -2.66
N PHE A 64 8.01 13.58 -3.02
CA PHE A 64 7.12 14.41 -2.23
C PHE A 64 5.72 13.82 -2.13
N GLU A 65 5.14 13.38 -3.25
CA GLU A 65 3.81 12.77 -3.28
C GLU A 65 3.76 11.48 -2.43
N LYS A 66 4.77 10.61 -2.56
CA LYS A 66 4.88 9.40 -1.73
C LYS A 66 4.92 9.76 -0.23
N LEU A 67 5.77 10.71 0.15
CA LEU A 67 5.91 11.11 1.55
C LEU A 67 4.65 11.83 2.08
N LEU A 68 3.99 12.63 1.24
CA LEU A 68 2.72 13.29 1.55
C LEU A 68 1.64 12.25 1.84
N VAL A 69 1.56 11.19 1.03
CA VAL A 69 0.57 10.14 1.25
C VAL A 69 0.84 9.43 2.59
N LEU A 70 2.07 8.92 2.78
CA LEU A 70 2.44 8.17 3.98
C LEU A 70 2.26 8.98 5.28
N SER A 71 2.54 10.28 5.25
CA SER A 71 2.48 11.13 6.45
C SER A 71 1.06 11.44 6.93
N TYR A 72 0.05 11.40 6.02
CA TYR A 72 -1.32 11.84 6.33
C TYR A 72 -2.34 10.70 6.42
N GLN A 73 -1.94 9.44 6.18
CA GLN A 73 -2.81 8.27 6.25
C GLN A 73 -3.52 8.11 7.61
N ARG A 74 -2.88 8.55 8.71
CA ARG A 74 -3.35 8.29 10.08
C ARG A 74 -4.12 9.45 10.73
N ASP A 75 -4.08 10.66 10.16
CA ASP A 75 -4.44 11.87 10.93
C ASP A 75 -5.86 12.42 10.68
N SER A 76 -6.55 12.06 9.58
CA SER A 76 -7.97 12.42 9.45
C SER A 76 -8.77 11.56 8.47
N ALA A 77 -10.06 11.38 8.78
CA ALA A 77 -11.03 10.75 7.87
C ALA A 77 -11.24 11.57 6.58
N GLU A 78 -11.02 12.89 6.64
CA GLU A 78 -11.15 13.80 5.50
C GLU A 78 -9.96 13.67 4.53
N ALA A 79 -8.73 13.57 5.07
CA ALA A 79 -7.53 13.27 4.27
C ALA A 79 -7.67 11.90 3.58
N ARG A 80 -8.15 10.86 4.29
CA ARG A 80 -8.42 9.54 3.70
C ARG A 80 -9.42 9.60 2.54
N ARG A 81 -10.48 10.41 2.63
CA ARG A 81 -11.43 10.60 1.52
C ARG A 81 -10.79 11.29 0.32
N MET A 82 -10.01 12.34 0.55
CA MET A 82 -9.29 13.03 -0.52
C MET A 82 -8.18 12.15 -1.14
N MET A 83 -7.61 11.23 -0.37
CA MET A 83 -6.63 10.24 -0.83
C MET A 83 -7.29 9.12 -1.64
N ALA A 84 -8.50 8.67 -1.30
CA ALA A 84 -9.21 7.63 -2.04
C ALA A 84 -9.48 8.04 -3.51
N ASP A 85 -9.74 9.33 -3.76
CA ASP A 85 -9.88 9.87 -5.11
C ASP A 85 -8.55 9.88 -5.90
N ILE A 86 -7.40 9.85 -5.20
CA ILE A 86 -6.05 9.84 -5.79
C ILE A 86 -5.51 8.40 -5.93
N GLY A 87 -5.85 7.53 -4.98
CA GLY A 87 -5.34 6.17 -4.85
C GLY A 87 -5.58 5.33 -6.10
N ASN A 88 -6.65 5.60 -6.86
CA ASN A 88 -7.00 4.82 -8.03
C ASN A 88 -5.92 4.75 -9.14
N GLU A 89 -4.92 5.64 -9.15
CA GLU A 89 -3.80 5.63 -10.11
C GLU A 89 -2.46 5.15 -9.52
N LEU A 90 -2.30 5.16 -8.18
CA LEU A 90 -1.06 4.82 -7.47
C LEU A 90 -1.13 3.50 -6.67
N ASP A 91 -2.34 2.98 -6.40
CA ASP A 91 -2.62 1.90 -5.43
C ASP A 91 -1.91 0.58 -5.74
N LEU A 92 -1.80 0.20 -7.01
CA LEU A 92 -1.49 -1.20 -7.32
C LEU A 92 -0.02 -1.58 -7.04
N TYR A 93 0.89 -0.61 -7.05
CA TYR A 93 2.34 -0.85 -6.87
C TYR A 93 2.82 -0.66 -5.43
N THR A 94 2.19 0.25 -4.66
CA THR A 94 2.59 0.51 -3.26
C THR A 94 1.89 -0.44 -2.28
N LEU A 95 0.63 -0.81 -2.55
CA LEU A 95 -0.12 -1.76 -1.73
C LEU A 95 0.48 -3.18 -1.75
N ALA A 96 1.26 -3.51 -2.79
CA ALA A 96 1.98 -4.79 -2.90
C ALA A 96 3.28 -4.84 -2.09
N GLU A 97 3.89 -3.68 -1.78
CA GLU A 97 5.15 -3.59 -1.02
C GLU A 97 4.92 -3.37 0.49
N GLU A 98 3.74 -2.89 0.89
CA GLU A 98 3.38 -2.58 2.30
C GLU A 98 2.33 -3.52 2.90
N LEU A 99 2.15 -4.75 2.41
CA LEU A 99 1.26 -5.71 3.09
C LEU A 99 1.78 -5.98 4.52
N PRO A 100 1.08 -5.54 5.59
CA PRO A 100 1.45 -5.87 6.96
C PRO A 100 1.21 -7.37 7.20
N ASP A 101 1.88 -7.93 8.21
CA ASP A 101 1.61 -9.30 8.66
C ASP A 101 0.11 -9.46 8.98
N THR A 102 -0.46 -10.61 8.60
CA THR A 102 -1.90 -10.90 8.57
C THR A 102 -2.66 -10.71 9.89
N ASP A 103 -1.96 -10.52 11.01
CA ASP A 103 -2.55 -10.27 12.33
C ASP A 103 -2.95 -8.80 12.52
N ASP A 104 -2.17 -7.82 12.05
CA ASP A 104 -2.44 -6.38 12.28
C ASP A 104 -3.61 -5.85 11.42
N LEU A 105 -3.93 -6.54 10.34
CA LEU A 105 -4.98 -6.15 9.39
C LEU A 105 -6.40 -6.44 9.90
N LEU A 106 -6.54 -7.28 10.94
CA LEU A 106 -7.83 -7.66 11.52
C LEU A 106 -8.18 -6.83 12.77
N ASP A 107 -7.20 -6.23 13.44
CA ASP A 107 -7.38 -5.46 14.69
C ASP A 107 -7.46 -3.92 14.49
N SER A 108 -7.48 -3.45 13.24
CA SER A 108 -7.64 -2.02 12.93
C SER A 108 -9.11 -1.57 13.09
N GLU A 109 -9.50 -1.17 14.30
CA GLU A 109 -10.87 -0.71 14.64
C GLU A 109 -11.35 0.51 13.80
N ASP A 110 -10.41 1.28 13.22
CA ASP A 110 -10.66 2.55 12.51
C ASP A 110 -10.90 2.43 10.99
N ASP A 111 -10.91 1.21 10.44
CA ASP A 111 -11.16 0.97 9.02
C ASP A 111 -12.65 1.00 8.66
N ALA A 112 -12.97 1.50 7.46
CA ALA A 112 -14.34 1.44 6.95
C ALA A 112 -14.77 -0.05 6.76
N PRO A 113 -16.05 -0.40 6.96
CA PRO A 113 -16.51 -1.79 6.89
C PRO A 113 -16.17 -2.52 5.57
N ILE A 114 -16.12 -1.79 4.47
CA ILE A 114 -15.76 -2.33 3.15
C ILE A 114 -14.27 -2.66 3.06
N ILE A 115 -13.40 -1.83 3.66
CA ILE A 115 -11.95 -2.05 3.67
C ILE A 115 -11.63 -3.31 4.47
N ARG A 116 -12.24 -3.46 5.66
CA ARG A 116 -12.10 -4.69 6.47
C ARG A 116 -12.57 -5.94 5.73
N LEU A 117 -13.65 -5.84 4.95
CA LEU A 117 -14.15 -6.96 4.15
C LEU A 117 -13.16 -7.38 3.05
N ILE A 118 -12.58 -6.41 2.34
CA ILE A 118 -11.58 -6.67 1.30
C ILE A 118 -10.34 -7.30 1.93
N ASN A 119 -9.84 -6.72 3.02
CA ASN A 119 -8.69 -7.22 3.76
C ASN A 119 -8.89 -8.66 4.24
N ALA A 120 -10.03 -8.94 4.89
CA ALA A 120 -10.37 -10.29 5.32
C ALA A 120 -10.42 -11.29 4.15
N MET A 121 -10.99 -10.88 3.01
CA MET A 121 -11.06 -11.71 1.81
C MET A 121 -9.67 -12.02 1.22
N LEU A 122 -8.76 -11.04 1.21
CA LEU A 122 -7.39 -11.22 0.75
C LEU A 122 -6.58 -12.11 1.70
N THR A 123 -6.71 -11.88 3.01
CA THR A 123 -6.09 -12.72 4.04
C THR A 123 -6.54 -14.17 3.90
N GLU A 124 -7.84 -14.40 3.68
CA GLU A 124 -8.39 -15.73 3.45
C GLU A 124 -7.81 -16.38 2.19
N ALA A 125 -7.69 -15.64 1.09
CA ALA A 125 -7.08 -16.15 -0.13
C ALA A 125 -5.61 -16.56 0.05
N ILE A 126 -4.84 -15.80 0.83
CA ILE A 126 -3.44 -16.10 1.14
C ILE A 126 -3.35 -17.35 2.03
N LYS A 127 -4.18 -17.44 3.07
CA LYS A 127 -4.28 -18.62 3.95
C LYS A 127 -4.57 -19.88 3.15
N GLU A 128 -5.53 -19.81 2.24
CA GLU A 128 -5.93 -20.91 1.36
C GLU A 128 -4.98 -21.13 0.17
N LYS A 129 -3.94 -20.31 0.01
CA LYS A 129 -3.00 -20.32 -1.13
C LYS A 129 -3.75 -20.31 -2.46
N ALA A 130 -4.81 -19.51 -2.54
CA ALA A 130 -5.58 -19.32 -3.74
C ALA A 130 -4.74 -18.56 -4.79
N SER A 131 -4.79 -19.02 -6.04
CA SER A 131 -4.20 -18.32 -7.18
C SER A 131 -5.11 -17.23 -7.72
N ASP A 132 -6.42 -17.40 -7.58
CA ASP A 132 -7.43 -16.48 -8.12
C ASP A 132 -8.58 -16.29 -7.11
N ILE A 133 -9.04 -15.06 -6.96
CA ILE A 133 -10.28 -14.71 -6.24
C ILE A 133 -11.30 -14.24 -7.29
N HIS A 134 -12.38 -14.99 -7.48
CA HIS A 134 -13.47 -14.61 -8.37
C HIS A 134 -14.63 -14.03 -7.57
N ILE A 135 -15.16 -12.88 -8.00
CA ILE A 135 -16.27 -12.19 -7.37
C ILE A 135 -17.36 -12.00 -8.41
N GLU A 136 -18.55 -12.53 -8.14
CA GLU A 136 -19.72 -12.46 -9.02
C GLU A 136 -20.88 -11.81 -8.27
N THR A 137 -21.45 -10.77 -8.84
CA THR A 137 -22.62 -10.06 -8.30
C THR A 137 -23.88 -10.61 -8.94
N TYR A 138 -24.84 -11.04 -8.10
CA TYR A 138 -26.18 -11.43 -8.51
C TYR A 138 -27.19 -10.45 -7.93
N GLU A 139 -28.41 -10.43 -8.46
CA GLU A 139 -29.46 -9.47 -8.06
C GLU A 139 -29.76 -9.46 -6.56
N ARG A 140 -29.53 -10.58 -5.86
CA ARG A 140 -29.87 -10.75 -4.43
C ARG A 140 -28.70 -11.20 -3.55
N HIS A 141 -27.54 -11.49 -4.13
CA HIS A 141 -26.38 -11.95 -3.36
C HIS A 141 -25.06 -11.70 -4.11
N LEU A 142 -23.98 -11.68 -3.34
CA LEU A 142 -22.61 -11.68 -3.85
C LEU A 142 -22.04 -13.09 -3.69
N GLN A 143 -21.43 -13.64 -4.74
CA GLN A 143 -20.73 -14.92 -4.69
C GLN A 143 -19.22 -14.69 -4.82
N ILE A 144 -18.46 -15.24 -3.88
CA ILE A 144 -17.00 -15.17 -3.86
C ILE A 144 -16.45 -16.60 -3.97
N ARG A 145 -15.49 -16.85 -4.86
CA ARG A 145 -14.85 -18.15 -5.04
C ARG A 145 -13.33 -18.03 -5.08
N PHE A 146 -12.66 -18.85 -4.27
CA PHE A 146 -11.21 -18.98 -4.28
C PHE A 146 -10.80 -20.16 -5.17
N ARG A 147 -9.89 -19.94 -6.12
CA ARG A 147 -9.27 -21.02 -6.88
C ARG A 147 -7.95 -21.39 -6.23
N VAL A 148 -7.90 -22.56 -5.59
CA VAL A 148 -6.66 -23.06 -5.00
C VAL A 148 -5.89 -23.87 -6.05
N GLY A 149 -4.80 -23.30 -6.55
CA GLY A 149 -3.90 -23.97 -7.48
C GLY A 149 -3.03 -24.99 -6.75
N ARG A 150 -3.32 -26.29 -6.84
CA ARG A 150 -2.34 -27.31 -6.46
C ARG A 150 -1.15 -27.20 -7.41
N ARG A 151 0.02 -26.79 -6.90
CA ARG A 151 1.27 -26.97 -7.64
C ARG A 151 1.46 -28.46 -7.94
N THR A 152 1.55 -28.74 -9.22
CA THR A 152 1.82 -30.00 -9.89
C THR A 152 2.98 -30.73 -9.20
N ALA A 153 2.76 -31.96 -8.71
CA ALA A 153 3.87 -32.89 -8.54
C ALA A 153 4.57 -32.98 -9.89
N ARG A 154 5.85 -32.59 -9.95
CA ARG A 154 6.69 -32.75 -11.14
C ARG A 154 6.72 -34.25 -11.46
N ASN A 155 5.84 -34.70 -12.34
CA ASN A 155 5.87 -36.05 -12.88
C ASN A 155 7.16 -36.13 -13.71
N PRO A 156 8.18 -36.92 -13.32
CA PRO A 156 9.27 -37.20 -14.26
C PRO A 156 8.65 -37.93 -15.45
N ALA A 157 9.07 -37.52 -16.66
CA ALA A 157 8.55 -38.03 -17.93
C ALA A 157 8.50 -39.58 -17.95
N PRO A 158 7.52 -40.19 -18.64
CA PRO A 158 7.50 -41.64 -18.78
C PRO A 158 8.77 -42.10 -19.49
N ALA A 159 9.50 -43.03 -18.85
CA ALA A 159 10.64 -43.70 -19.46
C ALA A 159 10.19 -44.34 -20.78
N ALA A 160 10.91 -44.02 -21.86
CA ALA A 160 10.65 -44.60 -23.17
C ALA A 160 10.68 -46.14 -23.09
N PRO A 161 9.76 -46.87 -23.75
CA PRO A 161 9.78 -48.32 -23.73
C PRO A 161 11.02 -48.83 -24.48
N PRO A 162 11.76 -49.83 -23.95
CA PRO A 162 12.81 -50.48 -24.72
C PRO A 162 12.17 -51.20 -25.92
N ARG A 163 12.76 -50.95 -27.10
CA ARG A 163 12.39 -51.57 -28.37
C ARG A 163 12.41 -53.09 -28.23
N ARG A 164 11.27 -53.75 -28.49
CA ARG A 164 11.25 -55.19 -28.81
C ARG A 164 11.97 -55.37 -30.15
N ALA A 165 13.21 -55.86 -30.11
CA ALA A 165 13.73 -56.63 -31.23
C ALA A 165 13.08 -58.01 -31.13
N ALA A 166 12.37 -58.36 -32.19
CA ALA A 166 11.64 -59.59 -32.32
C ALA A 166 12.58 -60.79 -32.33
N ASP A 167 12.26 -61.79 -31.52
CA ASP A 167 12.46 -63.18 -31.89
C ASP A 167 11.71 -63.41 -33.22
N LEU A 168 12.45 -63.72 -34.28
CA LEU A 168 11.93 -64.46 -35.41
C LEU A 168 12.44 -65.89 -35.30
N ALA A 169 11.48 -66.80 -35.24
CA ALA A 169 11.66 -68.24 -35.24
C ALA A 169 12.35 -68.74 -36.52
N HIS A 170 13.33 -69.61 -36.38
CA HIS A 170 13.25 -71.02 -36.79
C HIS A 170 14.47 -71.82 -36.32
#